data_AF-A0A921FHT3-F1
#
_entry.id   AF-A0A921FHT3-F1
#
_cell.length_a   1.000
_cell.length_b   1.000
_cell.length_c   1.000
_cell.angle_alpha   90.00
_cell.angle_beta   90.00
_cell.angle_gamma   90.00
#
_symmetry.space_group_name_H-M   'P 1'
#
loop_
_entity.id
_entity.type
_entity.pdbx_description
1 polymer ?
#
loop_
_entity_poly.entity_id
_entity_poly.type
_entity_poly.pdbx_seq_one_letter_code
_entity_poly.pdbx_strand_id
1 'polypeptide(L)'
;ATKRRRGYIVYLKEAAKIGDFLHIVGALNAMLNFEDLRIMRDMRNSVNRLVNCDTANMKKTASASAKQVEDIQLIEQENGLDDLPEKLQVLARFRLAHPELTLKEVANQIPDGPISKSGVNHRFKKLHELAESLRE
;
A
#
# COMPACT_ATOMS: atom_id res chain seq x y z
N ALA A 1 -42.80 -4.97 3.70
CA ALA A 1 -43.50 -3.89 4.42
C ALA A 1 -43.56 -4.23 5.90
N THR A 2 -43.35 -3.26 6.79
CA THR A 2 -43.42 -3.45 8.24
C THR A 2 -44.72 -2.88 8.78
N LYS A 3 -45.50 -3.69 9.51
CA LYS A 3 -46.76 -3.26 10.14
C LYS A 3 -46.46 -2.36 11.35
N ARG A 4 -47.13 -1.21 11.43
CA ARG A 4 -47.05 -0.23 12.53
C ARG A 4 -48.46 0.08 13.05
N ARG A 5 -48.54 0.73 14.22
CA ARG A 5 -49.82 1.09 14.88
C ARG A 5 -50.80 1.88 14.00
N ARG A 6 -50.32 2.63 12.99
CA ARG A 6 -51.13 3.45 12.07
C ARG A 6 -51.10 2.99 10.60
N GLY A 7 -50.66 1.76 10.31
CA GLY A 7 -50.64 1.23 8.93
C GLY A 7 -49.35 0.50 8.59
N TYR A 8 -49.01 0.45 7.30
CA TYR A 8 -47.81 -0.21 6.78
C TYR A 8 -46.75 0.82 6.38
N ILE A 9 -45.49 0.56 6.72
CA ILE A 9 -44.33 1.35 6.27
C ILE A 9 -43.46 0.48 5.37
N VAL A 10 -43.03 1.04 4.23
CA VAL A 10 -42.06 0.43 3.32
C VAL A 10 -40.81 1.30 3.31
N TYR A 11 -39.64 0.67 3.41
CA TYR A 11 -38.36 1.35 3.33
C TYR A 11 -37.69 1.03 2.00
N LEU A 12 -37.17 2.06 1.35
CA LEU A 12 -36.30 1.94 0.19
C LEU A 12 -34.92 2.42 0.60
N LYS A 13 -33.94 1.52 0.61
CA LYS A 13 -32.58 1.79 1.14
C LYS A 13 -31.51 1.81 0.06
N GLU A 14 -31.70 1.01 -0.99
CA GLU A 14 -30.76 0.95 -2.10
C GLU A 14 -30.81 2.25 -2.90
N ALA A 15 -29.68 2.95 -2.99
CA ALA A 15 -29.61 4.23 -3.68
C ALA A 15 -30.06 4.14 -5.14
N ALA A 16 -29.72 3.05 -5.84
CA ALA A 16 -30.20 2.79 -7.20
C ALA A 16 -31.73 2.74 -7.27
N LYS A 17 -32.36 2.02 -6.34
CA LYS A 17 -33.82 1.91 -6.28
C LYS A 17 -34.51 3.23 -5.92
N ILE A 18 -33.88 4.06 -5.09
CA ILE A 18 -34.37 5.42 -4.80
C ILE A 18 -34.36 6.28 -6.07
N GLY A 19 -33.29 6.21 -6.86
CA GLY A 19 -33.21 6.87 -8.17
C GLY A 19 -34.29 6.36 -9.14
N ASP A 20 -34.43 5.05 -9.28
CA ASP A 20 -35.48 4.41 -10.11
C ASP A 20 -36.88 4.87 -9.70
N PHE A 21 -37.16 4.92 -8.41
CA PHE A 21 -38.45 5.39 -7.89
C PHE A 21 -38.72 6.84 -8.27
N LEU A 22 -37.74 7.74 -8.07
CA LEU A 22 -37.88 9.16 -8.44
C LEU A 22 -38.11 9.33 -9.94
N HIS A 23 -37.49 8.50 -10.77
CA HIS A 23 -37.73 8.46 -12.21
C HIS A 23 -39.17 8.03 -12.55
N ILE A 24 -39.64 6.92 -11.99
CA ILE A 24 -40.97 6.36 -12.27
C ILE A 24 -42.09 7.32 -11.86
N VAL A 25 -41.94 8.04 -10.74
CA VAL A 25 -42.96 9.01 -10.27
C VAL A 25 -42.87 10.38 -10.96
N GLY A 26 -41.97 10.54 -11.95
CA GLY A 26 -41.82 11.77 -12.74
C GLY A 26 -41.04 12.89 -12.03
N ALA A 27 -40.36 12.61 -10.93
CA ALA A 27 -39.60 13.60 -10.16
C ALA A 27 -38.17 13.80 -10.72
N LEU A 28 -38.07 14.16 -12.00
CA LEU A 28 -36.79 14.17 -12.73
C LEU A 28 -35.73 15.09 -12.10
N ASN A 29 -36.08 16.32 -11.70
CA ASN A 29 -35.14 17.24 -11.06
C ASN A 29 -34.60 16.70 -9.73
N ALA A 30 -35.46 16.04 -8.94
CA ALA A 30 -35.04 15.42 -7.68
C ALA A 30 -34.13 14.21 -7.93
N MET A 31 -34.44 13.42 -8.96
CA MET A 31 -33.63 12.28 -9.39
C MET A 31 -32.22 12.71 -9.82
N LEU A 32 -32.11 13.73 -10.68
CA LEU A 32 -30.81 14.25 -11.13
C LEU A 32 -29.97 14.77 -9.95
N ASN A 33 -30.55 15.61 -9.08
CA ASN A 33 -29.85 16.11 -7.89
C ASN A 33 -29.40 14.97 -6.95
N PHE A 34 -30.20 13.92 -6.81
CA PHE A 34 -29.86 12.76 -6.01
C PHE A 34 -28.69 11.96 -6.62
N GLU A 35 -28.71 11.75 -7.93
CA GLU A 35 -27.65 11.06 -8.66
C GLU A 35 -26.32 11.84 -8.63
N ASP A 36 -26.36 13.16 -8.79
CA ASP A 36 -25.17 14.02 -8.69
C ASP A 36 -24.48 13.87 -7.32
N LEU A 37 -25.25 13.93 -6.24
CA LEU A 37 -24.73 13.72 -4.89
C LEU A 37 -24.16 12.30 -4.70
N ARG A 38 -24.84 11.28 -5.26
CA ARG A 38 -24.38 9.88 -5.19
C ARG A 38 -23.06 9.69 -5.92
N ILE A 39 -22.97 10.17 -7.16
CA ILE A 39 -21.77 10.09 -8.00
C ILE A 39 -20.60 10.78 -7.31
N MET A 40 -20.79 12.01 -6.82
CA MET A 40 -19.73 12.76 -6.14
C MET A 40 -19.24 12.05 -4.87
N ARG A 41 -20.15 11.47 -4.09
CA ARG A 41 -19.80 10.70 -2.90
C ARG A 41 -19.03 9.42 -3.26
N ASP A 42 -19.48 8.70 -4.27
CA ASP A 42 -18.87 7.44 -4.68
C ASP A 42 -17.48 7.65 -5.30
N MET A 43 -17.31 8.72 -6.08
CA MET A 43 -16.01 9.18 -6.58
C MET A 43 -15.08 9.54 -5.42
N ARG A 44 -15.52 10.39 -4.47
CA ARG A 44 -14.71 10.77 -3.31
C ARG A 44 -14.29 9.55 -2.48
N ASN A 45 -15.22 8.63 -2.24
CA ASN A 45 -14.92 7.39 -1.50
C ASN A 45 -13.91 6.52 -2.25
N SER A 46 -13.99 6.46 -3.58
CA SER A 46 -13.05 5.69 -4.39
C SER A 46 -11.65 6.30 -4.36
N VAL A 47 -11.55 7.62 -4.48
CA VAL A 47 -10.29 8.37 -4.33
C VAL A 47 -9.71 8.19 -2.93
N ASN A 48 -10.51 8.34 -1.88
CA ASN A 48 -10.06 8.16 -0.50
C ASN A 48 -9.50 6.75 -0.26
N ARG A 49 -10.14 5.70 -0.80
CA ARG A 49 -9.63 4.33 -0.70
C ARG A 49 -8.29 4.17 -1.44
N LEU A 50 -8.18 4.75 -2.64
CA LEU A 50 -6.95 4.69 -3.43
C LEU A 50 -5.78 5.39 -2.71
N VAL A 51 -5.99 6.64 -2.29
CA VAL A 51 -4.96 7.43 -1.58
C VAL A 51 -4.56 6.77 -0.28
N ASN A 52 -5.50 6.20 0.48
CA ASN A 52 -5.19 5.47 1.70
C ASN A 52 -4.33 4.22 1.42
N CYS A 53 -4.63 3.49 0.35
CA CYS A 53 -3.86 2.33 -0.08
C CYS A 53 -2.43 2.73 -0.44
N ASP A 54 -2.27 3.77 -1.28
CA ASP A 54 -0.96 4.25 -1.73
C ASP A 54 -0.13 4.77 -0.55
N THR A 55 -0.74 5.58 0.31
CA THR A 55 -0.06 6.10 1.51
C THR A 55 0.39 4.97 2.44
N ALA A 56 -0.46 3.96 2.67
CA ALA A 56 -0.11 2.81 3.49
C ALA A 56 1.02 1.97 2.87
N ASN A 57 1.00 1.79 1.55
CA ASN A 57 2.06 1.08 0.83
C ASN A 57 3.39 1.83 0.88
N MET A 58 3.37 3.14 0.62
CA MET A 58 4.55 4.00 0.72
C MET A 58 5.15 3.96 2.13
N LYS A 59 4.32 4.07 3.17
CA LYS A 59 4.78 4.00 4.57
C LYS A 59 5.44 2.66 4.89
N LYS A 60 4.84 1.54 4.46
CA LYS A 60 5.43 0.19 4.65
C LYS A 60 6.75 0.05 3.91
N THR A 61 6.84 0.53 2.67
CA THR A 61 8.08 0.47 1.88
C THR A 61 9.18 1.35 2.47
N ALA A 62 8.85 2.57 2.91
CA ALA A 62 9.80 3.47 3.56
C ALA A 62 10.32 2.89 4.88
N SER A 63 9.43 2.34 5.71
CA SER A 63 9.82 1.71 6.98
C SER A 63 10.71 0.47 6.77
N ALA A 64 10.39 -0.37 5.78
CA ALA A 64 11.23 -1.52 5.44
C ALA A 64 12.60 -1.09 4.89
N SER A 65 12.65 -0.01 4.10
CA SER A 65 13.90 0.59 3.64
C SER A 65 14.78 1.07 4.80
N ALA A 66 14.19 1.85 5.71
CA ALA A 66 14.89 2.37 6.87
C ALA A 66 15.49 1.25 7.72
N LYS A 67 14.73 0.18 7.97
CA LYS A 67 15.24 -1.00 8.71
C LYS A 67 16.39 -1.70 7.99
N GLN A 68 16.32 -1.87 6.67
CA GLN A 68 17.42 -2.44 5.88
C GLN A 68 18.70 -1.60 5.99
N VAL A 69 18.57 -0.27 5.90
CA VAL A 69 19.71 0.65 6.04
C VAL A 69 20.32 0.55 7.44
N GLU A 70 19.49 0.54 8.48
CA GLU A 70 19.94 0.39 9.88
C GLU A 70 20.69 -0.93 10.09
N ASP A 71 20.14 -2.04 9.61
CA ASP A 71 20.77 -3.35 9.73
C ASP A 71 22.13 -3.39 9.00
N ILE A 72 22.21 -2.80 7.80
CA ILE A 72 23.46 -2.74 7.02
C ILE A 72 24.50 -1.85 7.73
N GLN A 73 24.08 -0.71 8.27
CA GLN A 73 24.98 0.20 9.00
C GLN A 73 25.55 -0.45 10.26
N LEU A 74 24.74 -1.24 10.97
CA LEU A 74 25.23 -2.02 12.12
C LEU A 74 26.30 -3.03 11.71
N ILE A 75 26.05 -3.80 10.64
CA ILE A 75 27.03 -4.75 10.11
C ILE A 75 28.33 -4.04 9.70
N GLU A 76 28.22 -2.88 9.04
CA GLU A 76 29.37 -2.09 8.63
C GLU A 76 30.21 -1.61 9.82
N GLN A 77 29.57 -1.26 10.94
CA GLN A 77 30.25 -0.78 12.15
C GLN A 77 30.98 -1.89 12.92
N GLU A 78 30.37 -3.07 13.04
CA GLU A 78 30.91 -4.17 13.86
C GLU A 78 31.92 -5.04 13.11
N ASN A 79 31.57 -5.46 11.87
CA ASN A 79 32.34 -6.45 11.11
C ASN A 79 32.88 -5.90 9.79
N GLY A 80 32.38 -4.76 9.32
CA GLY A 80 32.65 -4.26 7.98
C GLY A 80 31.87 -5.03 6.90
N LEU A 81 31.56 -4.35 5.80
CA LEU A 81 30.82 -4.97 4.69
C LEU A 81 31.68 -5.92 3.84
N ASP A 82 33.00 -5.86 3.97
CA ASP A 82 33.94 -6.63 3.15
C ASP A 82 34.03 -8.11 3.56
N ASP A 83 33.60 -8.43 4.79
CA ASP A 83 33.50 -9.81 5.29
C ASP A 83 32.23 -10.53 4.80
N LEU A 84 31.32 -9.81 4.13
CA LEU A 84 30.12 -10.40 3.56
C LEU A 84 30.44 -11.13 2.25
N PRO A 85 29.69 -12.20 1.91
CA PRO A 85 29.69 -12.74 0.56
C PRO A 85 29.43 -11.64 -0.47
N GLU A 86 30.18 -11.64 -1.59
CA GLU A 86 30.16 -10.60 -2.64
C GLU A 86 28.74 -10.13 -3.01
N LYS A 87 27.81 -11.07 -3.20
CA LYS A 87 26.40 -10.79 -3.53
C LYS A 87 25.63 -10.00 -2.47
N LEU A 88 25.97 -10.16 -1.19
CA LEU A 88 25.38 -9.42 -0.07
C LEU A 88 26.08 -8.07 0.10
N GLN A 89 27.40 -8.02 -0.09
CA GLN A 89 28.18 -6.78 -0.07
C GLN A 89 27.68 -5.80 -1.14
N VAL A 90 27.53 -6.26 -2.40
CA VAL A 90 27.01 -5.44 -3.50
C VAL A 90 25.61 -4.92 -3.19
N LEU A 91 24.73 -5.77 -2.65
CA LEU A 91 23.38 -5.34 -2.27
C LEU A 91 23.41 -4.32 -1.14
N ALA A 92 24.23 -4.54 -0.11
CA ALA A 92 24.35 -3.67 1.04
C ALA A 92 24.82 -2.27 0.63
N ARG A 93 25.92 -2.20 -0.13
CA ARG A 93 26.48 -0.95 -0.66
C ARG A 93 25.47 -0.24 -1.59
N PHE A 94 24.81 -0.99 -2.47
CA PHE A 94 23.78 -0.42 -3.35
C PHE A 94 22.59 0.15 -2.56
N ARG A 95 22.15 -0.53 -1.50
CA ARG A 95 21.06 -0.06 -0.65
C ARG A 95 21.42 1.21 0.12
N LEU A 96 22.64 1.32 0.63
CA LEU A 96 23.12 2.54 1.29
C LEU A 96 23.21 3.72 0.33
N ALA A 97 23.62 3.49 -0.93
CA ALA A 97 23.67 4.53 -1.95
C ALA A 97 22.28 4.98 -2.42
N HIS A 98 21.28 4.09 -2.34
CA HIS A 98 19.93 4.31 -2.88
C HIS A 98 18.82 3.90 -1.90
N PRO A 99 18.70 4.57 -0.73
CA PRO A 99 17.68 4.26 0.28
C PRO A 99 16.24 4.56 -0.18
N GLU A 100 16.06 5.48 -1.13
CA GLU A 100 14.78 5.90 -1.68
C GLU A 100 14.15 4.86 -2.61
N LEU A 101 14.97 3.97 -3.20
CA LEU A 101 14.49 3.00 -4.17
C LEU A 101 13.56 1.97 -3.52
N THR A 102 12.52 1.61 -4.26
CA THR A 102 11.66 0.49 -3.89
C THR A 102 12.41 -0.83 -4.04
N LEU A 103 11.97 -1.87 -3.35
CA LEU A 103 12.55 -3.22 -3.47
C LEU A 103 12.56 -3.73 -4.92
N LYS A 104 11.59 -3.32 -5.75
CA LYS A 104 11.53 -3.69 -7.17
C LYS A 104 12.59 -2.97 -7.99
N GLU A 105 12.82 -1.69 -7.73
CA GLU A 105 13.86 -0.92 -8.41
C GLU A 105 15.25 -1.41 -8.01
N VAL A 106 15.47 -1.71 -6.72
CA VAL A 106 16.69 -2.38 -6.26
C VAL A 106 16.92 -3.69 -7.01
N ALA A 107 15.88 -4.50 -7.19
CA ALA A 107 15.97 -5.76 -7.92
C ALA A 107 16.37 -5.59 -9.40
N ASN A 108 15.95 -4.50 -10.02
CA ASN A 108 16.20 -4.24 -11.44
C ASN A 108 17.53 -3.53 -11.70
N GLN A 109 18.02 -2.74 -10.73
CA GLN A 109 19.14 -1.81 -10.92
C GLN A 109 20.42 -2.23 -10.17
N ILE A 110 20.39 -3.33 -9.43
CA ILE A 110 21.57 -3.80 -8.69
C ILE A 110 22.76 -4.09 -9.63
N PRO A 111 24.00 -3.72 -9.27
CA PRO A 111 25.18 -3.87 -10.13
C PRO A 111 25.48 -5.31 -10.57
N ASP A 112 25.13 -6.29 -9.73
CA ASP A 112 25.24 -7.74 -10.00
C ASP A 112 24.36 -8.24 -11.16
N GLY A 113 23.58 -7.35 -11.77
CA GLY A 113 22.57 -7.67 -12.77
C GLY A 113 21.18 -7.87 -12.17
N PRO A 114 20.11 -7.66 -12.96
CA PRO A 114 18.74 -7.71 -12.47
C PRO A 114 18.41 -9.09 -11.91
N ILE A 115 17.83 -9.13 -10.71
CA ILE A 115 17.34 -10.34 -10.07
C ILE A 115 15.86 -10.22 -9.73
N SER A 116 15.22 -11.32 -9.36
CA SER A 116 13.81 -11.26 -8.96
C SER A 116 13.64 -10.48 -7.65
N LYS A 117 12.48 -9.83 -7.48
CA LYS A 117 12.10 -9.15 -6.21
C LYS A 117 12.27 -10.08 -5.00
N SER A 118 11.90 -11.36 -5.16
CA SER A 118 12.07 -12.38 -4.12
C SER A 118 13.54 -12.63 -3.82
N GLY A 119 14.39 -12.74 -4.85
CA GLY A 119 15.83 -12.93 -4.70
C GLY A 119 16.50 -11.82 -3.89
N VAL A 120 16.17 -10.55 -4.17
CA VAL A 120 16.64 -9.41 -3.35
C VAL A 120 16.13 -9.53 -1.92
N ASN A 121 14.84 -9.84 -1.75
CA ASN A 121 14.23 -9.95 -0.42
C ASN A 121 14.93 -11.02 0.43
N HIS A 122 15.28 -12.16 -0.15
CA HIS A 122 16.05 -13.19 0.53
C HIS A 122 17.45 -12.72 0.93
N ARG A 123 18.13 -11.94 0.08
CA ARG A 123 19.43 -11.35 0.43
C ARG A 123 19.31 -10.34 1.58
N PHE A 124 18.32 -9.45 1.57
CA PHE A 124 18.05 -8.56 2.71
C PHE A 124 17.68 -9.31 3.97
N LYS A 125 16.96 -10.44 3.87
CA LYS A 125 16.65 -11.27 5.04
C LYS A 125 17.92 -11.81 5.69
N LYS A 126 18.91 -12.23 4.90
CA LYS A 126 20.21 -12.69 5.42
C LYS A 126 20.99 -11.56 6.10
N LEU A 127 20.97 -10.36 5.53
CA LEU A 127 21.56 -9.18 6.17
C LEU A 127 20.85 -8.87 7.49
N HIS A 128 19.53 -8.94 7.52
CA HIS A 128 18.77 -8.74 8.76
C HIS A 128 19.12 -9.80 9.82
N GLU A 129 19.18 -11.09 9.46
CA GLU A 129 19.57 -12.17 10.37
C GLU A 129 20.98 -11.97 10.93
N LEU A 130 21.92 -11.51 10.10
CA LEU A 130 23.27 -11.18 10.56
C LEU A 130 23.27 -9.98 11.51
N ALA A 131 22.54 -8.92 11.18
CA ALA A 131 22.42 -7.75 12.04
C ALA A 131 21.80 -8.08 13.40
N GLU A 132 20.78 -8.94 13.45
CA GLU A 132 20.20 -9.42 14.71
C GLU A 132 21.23 -10.20 15.55
N SER A 133 22.06 -11.05 14.92
CA SER A 133 23.12 -11.77 15.64
C SER A 133 24.23 -10.87 16.22
N LEU A 134 24.36 -9.63 15.72
CA LEU A 134 25.28 -8.62 16.24
C LEU A 134 24.66 -7.78 17.37
N ARG A 135 23.32 -7.78 17.50
CA ARG A 135 22.60 -7.08 18.58
C ARG A 135 22.53 -7.89 19.86
N GLU A 136 22.66 -9.22 19.76
CA GLU A 136 22.73 -10.16 20.89
C GLU A 136 24.13 -10.16 21.53
#